data_AF-A0A8B0SJ54-F1
#
_entry.id   AF-A0A8B0SJ54-F1
#
_cell.length_a   1.000
_cell.length_b   1.000
_cell.length_c   1.000
_cell.angle_alpha   90.00
_cell.angle_beta   90.00
_cell.angle_gamma   90.00
#
_symmetry.space_group_name_H-M   'P 1'
#
loop_
_entity.id
_entity.type
_entity.pdbx_description
1 polymer ?
#
loop_
_entity_poly.entity_id
_entity_poly.type
_entity_poly.pdbx_seq_one_letter_code
_entity_poly.pdbx_strand_id
1 'polypeptide(L)'
;MTNVMASMISLLLLTTNVMADETAITDIAIGVKTSTLGLGVEAIKPVNSIDFRVGINEASYGSDKTIDNIDYSADLNAQTIVTEQSPLTQTH
;
A
#
# COMPACT_ATOMS: atom_id res chain seq x y z
N MET A 1 4.42 -21.51 32.47
CA MET A 1 3.21 -21.30 31.65
C MET A 1 3.34 -19.92 31.03
N THR A 2 3.77 -19.86 29.77
CA THR A 2 4.07 -18.62 29.04
C THR A 2 2.77 -18.06 28.48
N ASN A 3 2.30 -16.95 29.04
CA ASN A 3 1.20 -16.19 28.47
C ASN A 3 1.70 -15.52 27.20
N VAL A 4 1.34 -16.05 26.04
CA VAL A 4 1.51 -15.38 24.75
C VAL A 4 0.54 -14.22 24.73
N MET A 5 1.00 -13.02 25.09
CA MET A 5 0.25 -11.80 24.82
C MET A 5 0.17 -11.63 23.31
N ALA A 6 -1.04 -11.83 22.77
CA ALA A 6 -1.41 -11.48 21.42
C ALA A 6 -1.22 -9.97 21.25
N SER A 7 -0.05 -9.57 20.76
CA SER A 7 0.26 -8.21 20.36
C SER A 7 -0.59 -7.88 19.14
N MET A 8 -1.77 -7.30 19.34
CA MET A 8 -2.51 -6.62 18.28
C MET A 8 -1.69 -5.42 17.80
N ILE A 9 -0.89 -5.64 16.75
CA ILE A 9 -0.28 -4.55 15.99
C ILE A 9 -1.42 -3.93 15.17
N SER A 10 -2.09 -2.93 15.75
CA SER A 10 -2.96 -2.04 14.99
C SER A 10 -2.08 -1.23 14.05
N LEU A 11 -2.02 -1.65 12.78
CA LEU A 11 -1.33 -0.95 11.71
C LEU A 11 -2.13 0.31 11.36
N LEU A 12 -1.70 1.46 11.90
CA LEU A 12 -2.23 2.76 11.51
C LEU A 12 -1.56 3.19 10.20
N LEU A 13 -2.26 3.05 9.06
CA LEU A 13 -1.78 3.55 7.77
C LEU A 13 -1.80 5.08 7.78
N LEU A 14 -0.62 5.69 7.94
CA LEU A 14 -0.44 7.13 7.75
C LEU A 14 -0.21 7.40 6.27
N THR A 15 -1.28 7.63 5.51
CA THR A 15 -1.17 8.08 4.10
C THR A 15 -0.88 9.58 4.11
N THR A 16 0.40 9.96 4.06
CA THR A 16 0.77 11.35 3.79
C THR A 16 0.49 11.63 2.32
N ASN A 17 -0.58 12.38 2.03
CA ASN A 17 -0.80 12.96 0.71
C ASN A 17 0.32 13.98 0.47
N VAL A 18 1.38 13.58 -0.23
CA VAL A 18 2.36 14.52 -0.76
C VAL A 18 1.59 15.40 -1.74
N MET A 19 1.36 16.66 -1.35
CA MET A 19 0.73 17.66 -2.21
C MET A 19 1.69 17.91 -3.37
N ALA A 20 1.39 17.30 -4.53
CA ALA A 20 2.08 17.58 -5.77
C ALA A 20 1.56 18.93 -6.32
N ASP A 21 2.50 19.85 -6.49
CA ASP A 21 2.34 21.23 -6.93
C ASP A 21 1.65 21.35 -8.31
N GLU A 22 0.90 22.44 -8.48
CA GLU A 22 -0.03 22.71 -9.57
C GLU A 22 0.67 22.94 -10.91
N THR A 23 0.78 21.90 -11.74
CA THR A 23 0.90 22.12 -13.20
C THR A 23 -0.07 21.21 -13.97
N ALA A 24 -1.33 21.65 -14.01
CA ALA A 24 -2.32 21.48 -15.08
C ALA A 24 -2.20 20.26 -16.04
N ILE A 25 -2.39 19.05 -15.52
CA ILE A 25 -3.08 17.96 -16.25
C ILE A 25 -4.29 17.55 -15.39
N THR A 26 -5.26 18.47 -15.35
CA THR A 26 -6.61 18.41 -14.75
C THR A 26 -6.99 17.11 -14.02
N ASP A 27 -6.99 17.21 -12.69
CA ASP A 27 -7.62 16.32 -11.70
C ASP A 27 -7.03 14.92 -11.53
N ILE A 28 -5.81 14.63 -11.96
CA ILE A 28 -5.15 13.36 -11.59
C ILE A 28 -4.10 13.63 -10.50
N ALA A 29 -4.39 13.22 -9.27
CA ALA A 29 -3.42 13.21 -8.18
C ALA A 29 -2.64 11.90 -8.20
N ILE A 30 -1.31 11.97 -8.09
CA ILE A 30 -0.43 10.80 -8.02
C ILE A 30 0.20 10.76 -6.63
N GLY A 31 0.07 9.63 -5.94
CA GLY A 31 0.59 9.40 -4.60
C GLY A 31 1.49 8.16 -4.54
N VAL A 32 2.37 8.14 -3.55
CA VAL A 32 3.08 6.93 -3.13
C VAL A 32 2.38 6.38 -1.88
N LYS A 33 2.24 5.06 -1.79
CA LYS A 33 1.62 4.38 -0.65
C LYS A 33 2.48 3.26 -0.13
N THR A 34 2.39 3.00 1.16
CA THR A 34 3.07 1.92 1.84
C THR A 34 2.02 1.03 2.50
N SER A 35 2.06 -0.28 2.26
CA SER A 35 1.10 -1.22 2.84
C SER A 35 1.76 -2.57 3.15
N THR A 36 1.01 -3.51 3.71
CA THR A 36 1.47 -4.91 3.88
C THR A 36 1.69 -5.63 2.54
N LEU A 37 1.18 -5.08 1.44
CA LEU A 37 1.46 -5.52 0.08
C LEU A 37 2.64 -4.78 -0.55
N GLY A 38 3.44 -4.09 0.27
CA GLY A 38 4.64 -3.39 -0.13
C GLY A 38 4.44 -1.91 -0.45
N LEU A 39 5.41 -1.36 -1.15
CA LEU A 39 5.38 0.01 -1.66
C LEU A 39 4.59 0.04 -2.97
N GLY A 40 3.84 1.10 -3.18
CA GLY A 40 3.04 1.25 -4.38
C GLY A 40 2.88 2.70 -4.80
N VAL A 41 2.46 2.88 -6.04
CA VAL A 41 2.03 4.16 -6.58
C VAL A 41 0.52 4.11 -6.81
N GLU A 42 -0.16 5.21 -6.54
CA GLU A 42 -1.58 5.36 -6.81
C GLU A 42 -1.86 6.62 -7.62
N ALA A 43 -2.80 6.52 -8.55
CA ALA A 43 -3.39 7.63 -9.26
C ALA A 43 -4.85 7.76 -8.83
N ILE A 44 -5.25 8.96 -8.46
CA ILE A 44 -6.58 9.32 -8.00
C ILE A 44 -7.14 10.31 -9.01
N LYS A 45 -8.32 10.02 -9.54
CA LYS A 45 -9.07 10.90 -10.41
C LYS A 45 -10.49 11.08 -9.88
N PRO A 46 -10.88 12.29 -9.45
CA PRO A 46 -12.26 12.59 -9.13
C PRO A 46 -13.07 12.63 -10.43
N VAL A 47 -14.20 11.94 -10.44
CA VAL A 47 -15.19 11.95 -11.52
C VAL A 47 -16.56 12.22 -10.89
N ASN A 48 -17.09 13.42 -11.09
CA ASN A 48 -18.32 13.90 -10.46
C ASN A 48 -18.23 13.86 -8.93
N SER A 49 -19.01 13.00 -8.26
CA SER A 49 -19.06 12.83 -6.80
C SER A 49 -18.33 11.57 -6.31
N ILE A 50 -17.50 10.97 -7.16
CA ILE A 50 -16.79 9.72 -6.89
C ILE A 50 -15.29 9.92 -7.16
N ASP A 51 -14.45 9.50 -6.22
CA ASP A 51 -13.02 9.31 -6.43
C ASP A 51 -12.77 7.94 -7.07
N PHE A 52 -12.13 7.95 -8.24
CA PHE A 52 -11.61 6.75 -8.86
C PHE A 52 -10.12 6.62 -8.53
N ARG A 53 -9.73 5.49 -7.95
CA ARG A 53 -8.34 5.23 -7.58
C ARG A 53 -7.82 4.01 -8.31
N VAL A 54 -6.63 4.11 -8.86
CA VAL A 54 -5.90 2.98 -9.46
C VAL A 54 -4.51 2.97 -8.85
N GLY A 55 -4.10 1.85 -8.26
CA GLY A 55 -2.76 1.72 -7.70
C GLY A 55 -2.11 0.41 -8.05
N ILE A 56 -0.79 0.43 -8.13
CA ILE A 56 0.06 -0.74 -8.33
C ILE A 56 0.96 -0.85 -7.10
N ASN A 57 0.98 -2.02 -6.49
CA ASN A 57 1.85 -2.35 -5.36
C ASN A 57 2.83 -3.44 -5.76
N GLU A 58 4.06 -3.31 -5.28
CA GLU A 58 5.10 -4.32 -5.39
C GLU A 58 5.66 -4.63 -3.99
N ALA A 59 5.72 -5.92 -3.68
CA ALA A 59 6.36 -6.45 -2.48
C ALA A 59 7.28 -7.61 -2.84
N SER A 60 8.46 -7.60 -2.23
CA SER A 60 9.38 -8.73 -2.23
C SER A 60 9.76 -9.04 -0.79
N TYR A 61 9.52 -10.28 -0.36
CA TYR A 61 9.90 -10.80 0.94
C TYR A 61 10.79 -12.03 0.72
N GLY A 62 12.06 -11.93 1.12
CA GLY A 62 13.00 -13.05 1.13
C GLY A 62 13.26 -13.52 2.56
N SER A 63 13.37 -14.83 2.75
CA SER A 63 13.83 -15.43 4.00
C SER A 63 14.81 -16.55 3.70
N ASP A 64 16.06 -16.34 4.10
CA ASP A 64 17.09 -17.36 4.07
C ASP A 64 17.26 -17.96 5.46
N LYS A 65 17.28 -19.29 5.55
CA LYS A 65 17.47 -20.01 6.80
C LYS A 65 18.24 -21.30 6.58
N THR A 66 19.31 -21.47 7.35
CA THR A 66 20.04 -22.73 7.42
C THR A 66 19.53 -23.55 8.61
N ILE A 67 19.13 -24.81 8.38
CA ILE A 67 18.77 -25.77 9.43
C ILE A 67 19.50 -27.07 9.12
N ASP A 68 20.24 -27.60 10.10
CA ASP A 68 21.00 -28.87 9.98
C ASP A 68 21.92 -28.94 8.74
N ASN A 69 22.65 -27.86 8.45
CA ASN A 69 23.50 -27.69 7.26
C ASN A 69 22.75 -27.75 5.91
N ILE A 70 21.43 -27.59 5.92
CA ILE A 70 20.61 -27.46 4.72
C ILE A 70 20.13 -26.01 4.62
N ASP A 71 20.42 -25.39 3.48
CA ASP A 71 20.02 -24.03 3.18
C ASP A 71 18.61 -24.01 2.58
N TYR A 72 17.71 -23.32 3.25
CA TYR A 72 16.35 -23.05 2.79
C TYR A 72 16.25 -21.58 2.41
N SER A 73 15.78 -21.31 1.20
CA SER A 73 15.44 -19.96 0.76
C SER A 73 13.98 -19.94 0.33
N ALA A 74 13.25 -18.92 0.78
CA ALA A 74 11.86 -18.71 0.42
C ALA A 74 11.68 -17.25 0.00
N ASP A 75 11.32 -17.06 -1.27
CA ASP A 75 11.01 -15.76 -1.85
C ASP A 75 9.51 -15.65 -2.14
N LEU A 76 8.90 -14.58 -1.63
CA LEU A 76 7.54 -14.18 -1.96
C LEU A 76 7.60 -12.84 -2.69
N ASN A 77 7.32 -12.90 -4.00
CA ASN A 77 7.15 -11.72 -4.83
C ASN A 77 5.65 -11.54 -5.14
N ALA A 78 5.12 -10.37 -4.81
CA ALA A 78 3.72 -10.02 -5.03
C ALA A 78 3.63 -8.70 -5.81
N GLN A 79 2.89 -8.74 -6.91
CA GLN A 79 2.44 -7.55 -7.63
C GLN A 79 0.93 -7.49 -7.55
N THR A 80 0.38 -6.36 -7.11
CA THR A 80 -1.07 -6.19 -6.97
C THR A 80 -1.52 -4.93 -7.69
N ILE A 81 -2.59 -5.05 -8.48
CA ILE A 81 -3.31 -3.92 -9.05
C ILE A 81 -4.59 -3.74 -8.24
N VAL A 82 -4.79 -2.53 -7.71
CA VAL A 82 -5.97 -2.17 -6.93
C VAL A 82 -6.74 -1.10 -7.66
N THR A 83 -8.05 -1.31 -7.80
CA THR A 83 -8.99 -0.30 -8.28
C THR A 83 -10.05 -0.06 -7.21
N GLU A 84 -10.30 1.19 -6.88
CA GLU A 84 -11.28 1.58 -5.86
C GLU A 84 -12.14 2.73 -6.36
N GLN A 85 -13.42 2.70 -5.97
CA GLN A 85 -14.37 3.78 -6.14
C GLN A 85 -14.90 4.17 -4.77
N SER A 86 -14.72 5.43 -4.38
CA SER A 86 -15.25 5.94 -3.11
C SER A 86 -16.00 7.26 -3.33
N PRO A 87 -17.03 7.57 -2.53
CA PRO A 87 -17.64 8.90 -2.56
C PRO A 87 -16.59 9.97 -2.28
N LEU A 88 -16.67 11.12 -2.95
CA LEU A 88 -15.77 12.25 -2.67
C LEU A 88 -15.82 12.59 -1.18
N THR A 89 -14.65 12.59 -0.54
CA THR A 89 -14.55 12.96 0.87
C THR A 89 -14.68 14.48 0.95
N GLN A 90 -15.86 14.99 1.31
CA GLN A 90 -16.03 16.42 1.64
C GLN A 90 -15.24 16.71 2.92
N THR A 91 -14.05 17.29 2.80
CA THR A 91 -13.38 17.94 3.92
C THR A 91 -14.16 19.21 4.26
N HIS A 92 -14.96 19.14 5.33
CA HIS A 92 -15.55 20.31 6.00
C HIS A 92 -14.51 21.07 6.81
#